data_AF-A0A349M2Q7-F1
#
_entry.id   AF-A0A349M2Q7-F1
#
_cell.length_a   1.000
_cell.length_b   1.000
_cell.length_c   1.000
_cell.angle_alpha   90.00
_cell.angle_beta   90.00
_cell.angle_gamma   90.00
#
_symmetry.space_group_name_H-M   'P 1'
#
loop_
_entity.id
_entity.type
_entity.pdbx_description
1 polymer ?
#
loop_
_entity_poly.entity_id
_entity_poly.type
_entity_poly.pdbx_seq_one_letter_code
_entity_poly.pdbx_strand_id
1 'polypeptide(L)'
;MLHQTRTEPEVISNHDLQEATDMSLHGSLLVLVRVLWIVVVVLVVGLSVASTPAYFASLHHILNTTDTPDLGGQLTPSSGVQELQAAGLSLDFYARFSVLLTLVFLFVSVAVGFVIFWRRSDDRMALLASFTLVLFVPTISTTNLDTLPAGWMLLIQSVHFLGEVCFGMFFYLFPSGQFVPRWARWLAVGLMIYWMADIFLPASQFSNSLLSFVLFLGLQASQVVAQIYRYRRVSSPVQRQQTKWVVWGIAVGLGGVLIEIVVIYVFLRLFFPPGALTYMFGYAIFVFLGLLFPLSIGIAILRSRLWDIDVLINRTLVYGMLTVSLAVVYFGLVIA
;
A
#
# COMPACT_ATOMS: atom_id res chain seq x y z
N MET A 1 50.07 18.56 36.29
CA MET A 1 49.63 18.45 34.89
C MET A 1 48.35 17.62 34.86
N LEU A 2 47.18 18.26 34.86
CA LEU A 2 45.88 17.62 34.66
C LEU A 2 45.17 18.40 33.56
N HIS A 3 45.08 17.81 32.38
CA HIS A 3 44.51 18.41 31.19
C HIS A 3 43.01 18.13 31.17
N GLN A 4 42.19 19.14 31.51
CA GLN A 4 40.74 19.10 31.32
C GLN A 4 40.44 19.26 29.82
N THR A 5 39.95 18.20 29.19
CA THR A 5 39.35 18.24 27.86
C THR A 5 38.01 18.98 27.94
N ARG A 6 38.03 20.22 27.45
CA ARG A 6 36.85 21.07 27.28
C ARG A 6 36.03 20.49 26.12
N THR A 7 34.85 19.95 26.40
CA THR A 7 33.86 19.59 25.38
C THR A 7 33.35 20.88 24.74
N GLU A 8 33.70 21.11 23.47
CA GLU A 8 33.13 22.19 22.66
C GLU A 8 31.63 21.94 22.44
N PRO A 9 30.78 22.97 22.52
CA PRO A 9 29.37 22.85 22.16
C PRO A 9 29.27 22.60 20.66
N GLU A 10 28.59 21.52 20.28
CA GLU A 10 28.26 21.17 18.90
C GLU A 10 27.47 22.33 18.26
N VAL A 11 28.15 23.11 17.42
CA VAL A 11 27.54 24.23 16.69
C VAL A 11 26.61 23.64 15.65
N ILE A 12 25.33 23.54 15.99
CA ILE A 12 24.28 23.21 15.03
C ILE A 12 24.38 24.23 13.89
N SER A 13 24.72 23.75 12.70
CA SER A 13 24.88 24.58 11.52
C SER A 13 23.56 25.28 11.19
N ASN A 14 23.61 26.55 10.80
CA ASN A 14 22.43 27.29 10.31
C ASN A 14 21.73 26.56 9.15
N HIS A 15 22.46 25.71 8.40
CA HIS A 15 21.89 24.86 7.36
C HIS A 15 20.98 23.75 7.92
N ASP A 16 21.33 23.15 9.07
CA ASP A 16 20.52 22.11 9.73
C ASP A 16 19.25 22.71 10.35
N LEU A 17 19.34 23.95 10.85
CA LEU A 17 18.19 24.72 11.35
C LEU A 17 17.25 25.18 10.23
N GLN A 18 17.80 25.54 9.06
CA GLN A 18 17.02 25.89 7.87
C GLN A 18 16.35 24.67 7.23
N GLU A 19 17.03 23.52 7.16
CA GLU A 19 16.39 22.28 6.72
C GLU A 19 15.25 21.87 7.65
N ALA A 20 15.39 22.08 8.96
CA ALA A 20 14.33 21.81 9.93
C ALA A 20 13.11 22.73 9.77
N THR A 21 13.30 24.02 9.48
CA THR A 21 12.21 25.00 9.33
C THR A 21 11.45 24.88 7.99
N ASP A 22 12.09 24.44 6.91
CA ASP A 22 11.44 24.23 5.61
C ASP A 22 10.53 22.97 5.55
N MET A 23 10.71 22.05 6.50
CA MET A 23 9.98 20.76 6.54
C MET A 23 8.63 20.83 7.26
N SER A 24 8.46 21.74 8.22
CA SER A 24 7.27 21.85 9.07
C SER A 24 6.17 22.68 8.42
N LEU A 25 5.02 22.06 8.14
CA LEU A 25 3.79 22.78 7.79
C LEU A 25 3.28 23.55 9.01
N HIS A 26 3.20 24.88 8.93
CA HIS A 26 2.77 25.73 10.04
C HIS A 26 1.42 26.42 9.77
N GLY A 27 0.65 26.63 10.84
CA GLY A 27 -0.56 27.48 10.83
C GLY A 27 -1.80 26.83 10.19
N SER A 28 -2.56 27.62 9.43
CA SER A 28 -3.85 27.23 8.83
C SER A 28 -3.74 26.16 7.75
N LEU A 29 -2.63 26.11 7.01
CA LEU A 29 -2.39 25.12 5.98
C LEU A 29 -2.28 23.70 6.56
N LEU A 30 -1.64 23.55 7.72
CA LEU A 30 -1.55 22.27 8.42
C LEU A 30 -2.94 21.77 8.82
N VAL A 31 -3.80 22.65 9.34
CA VAL A 31 -5.16 22.30 9.74
C VAL A 31 -5.97 21.84 8.53
N LEU A 32 -5.87 22.55 7.39
CA LEU A 32 -6.56 22.18 6.16
C LEU A 32 -6.11 20.81 5.65
N VAL A 33 -4.81 20.52 5.65
CA VAL A 33 -4.29 19.21 5.23
C VAL A 33 -4.72 18.09 6.18
N ARG A 34 -4.79 18.35 7.50
CA ARG A 34 -5.32 17.39 8.49
C ARG A 34 -6.79 17.10 8.27
N VAL A 35 -7.60 18.12 8.01
CA VAL A 35 -9.02 17.95 7.69
C VAL A 35 -9.19 17.15 6.39
N LEU A 36 -8.42 17.50 5.35
CA LEU A 36 -8.42 16.76 4.09
C LEU A 36 -8.03 15.29 4.31
N TRP A 37 -7.01 15.03 5.13
CA TRP A 37 -6.60 13.67 5.48
C TRP A 37 -7.73 12.87 6.13
N ILE A 38 -8.41 13.45 7.12
CA ILE A 38 -9.56 12.82 7.79
C ILE A 38 -10.67 12.52 6.78
N VAL A 39 -10.99 13.47 5.90
CA VAL A 39 -12.02 13.29 4.85
C VAL A 39 -11.65 12.12 3.94
N VAL A 40 -10.40 12.05 3.46
CA VAL A 40 -9.95 10.95 2.58
C VAL A 40 -10.01 9.61 3.31
N VAL A 41 -9.58 9.53 4.57
CA VAL A 41 -9.62 8.28 5.35
C VAL A 41 -11.06 7.82 5.57
N VAL A 42 -11.95 8.73 5.99
CA VAL A 42 -13.38 8.43 6.17
C VAL A 42 -14.01 7.98 4.86
N LEU A 43 -13.65 8.62 3.75
CA LEU A 43 -14.12 8.26 2.41
C LEU A 43 -13.67 6.84 2.01
N VAL A 44 -12.38 6.54 2.11
CA VAL A 44 -11.80 5.25 1.70
C VAL A 44 -12.32 4.11 2.56
N VAL A 45 -12.32 4.30 3.88
CA VAL A 45 -12.85 3.31 4.83
C VAL A 45 -14.35 3.14 4.64
N GLY A 46 -15.10 4.25 4.48
CA GLY A 46 -16.53 4.23 4.22
C GLY A 46 -16.89 3.49 2.94
N LEU A 47 -16.18 3.74 1.84
CA LEU A 47 -16.37 3.04 0.56
C LEU A 47 -16.06 1.55 0.69
N SER A 48 -14.99 1.19 1.39
CA SER A 48 -14.60 -0.21 1.57
C SER A 48 -15.56 -0.99 2.48
N VAL A 49 -16.10 -0.33 3.51
CA VAL A 49 -17.15 -0.91 4.37
C VAL A 49 -18.46 -1.04 3.59
N ALA A 50 -18.84 -0.02 2.82
CA ALA A 50 -20.05 -0.04 2.00
C ALA A 50 -19.99 -1.08 0.87
N SER A 51 -18.80 -1.36 0.32
CA SER A 51 -18.63 -2.39 -0.70
C SER A 51 -18.62 -3.81 -0.13
N THR A 52 -18.44 -3.99 1.18
CA THR A 52 -18.29 -5.31 1.80
C THR A 52 -19.51 -6.23 1.55
N PRO A 53 -20.78 -5.81 1.72
CA PRO A 53 -21.93 -6.68 1.45
C PRO A 53 -22.06 -7.04 -0.05
N ALA A 54 -21.80 -6.08 -0.93
CA ALA A 54 -21.86 -6.29 -2.38
C ALA A 54 -20.76 -7.25 -2.84
N TYR A 55 -19.55 -7.09 -2.30
CA TYR A 55 -18.42 -7.98 -2.53
C TYR A 55 -18.69 -9.38 -2.00
N PHE A 56 -19.20 -9.52 -0.77
CA PHE A 56 -19.60 -10.82 -0.20
C PHE A 56 -20.64 -11.53 -1.08
N ALA A 57 -21.69 -10.81 -1.52
CA ALA A 57 -22.69 -11.37 -2.44
C ALA A 57 -22.06 -11.78 -3.77
N SER A 58 -21.14 -10.98 -4.30
CA SER A 58 -20.43 -11.28 -5.56
C SER A 58 -19.66 -12.59 -5.49
N LEU A 59 -19.03 -12.91 -4.36
CA LEU A 59 -18.26 -14.16 -4.17
C LEU A 59 -19.14 -15.42 -4.11
N HIS A 60 -20.45 -15.27 -3.92
CA HIS A 60 -21.42 -16.36 -4.02
C HIS A 60 -21.87 -16.62 -5.46
N HIS A 61 -21.59 -15.70 -6.39
CA HIS A 61 -21.86 -15.89 -7.80
C HIS A 61 -20.67 -16.58 -8.48
N ILE A 62 -21.00 -17.60 -9.26
CA ILE A 62 -20.01 -18.36 -10.04
C ILE A 62 -19.88 -17.68 -11.41
N LEU A 63 -18.67 -17.27 -11.77
CA LEU A 63 -18.41 -16.60 -13.04
C LEU A 63 -18.37 -17.66 -14.15
N ASN A 64 -19.33 -17.63 -15.09
CA ASN A 64 -19.35 -18.53 -16.24
C ASN A 64 -18.36 -18.08 -17.32
N THR A 65 -17.07 -18.02 -16.98
CA THR A 65 -15.98 -17.68 -17.91
C THR A 65 -14.90 -18.75 -17.89
N THR A 66 -14.12 -18.80 -18.96
CA THR A 66 -12.90 -19.62 -19.06
C THR A 66 -11.65 -18.86 -18.62
N ASP A 67 -11.80 -17.57 -18.30
CA ASP A 67 -10.70 -16.72 -17.87
C ASP A 67 -10.25 -17.09 -16.47
N THR A 68 -8.97 -16.84 -16.17
CA THR A 68 -8.42 -17.09 -14.83
C THR A 68 -9.07 -16.15 -13.82
N PRO A 69 -9.67 -16.67 -12.72
CA PRO A 69 -10.15 -15.85 -11.62
C PRO A 69 -9.09 -14.88 -11.10
N ASP A 70 -9.52 -13.68 -10.74
CA ASP A 70 -8.70 -12.74 -9.98
C ASP A 70 -8.43 -13.29 -8.56
N LEU A 71 -7.28 -12.94 -7.99
CA LEU A 71 -6.95 -13.23 -6.59
C LEU A 71 -7.94 -12.52 -5.67
N GLY A 72 -8.71 -13.30 -4.90
CA GLY A 72 -9.83 -12.78 -4.10
C GLY A 72 -11.08 -12.45 -4.92
N GLY A 73 -11.16 -12.87 -6.18
CA GLY A 73 -12.32 -12.68 -7.06
C GLY A 73 -13.34 -13.82 -7.01
N GLN A 74 -14.26 -13.84 -7.96
CA GLN A 74 -15.29 -14.89 -8.06
C GLN A 74 -14.70 -16.21 -8.59
N LEU A 75 -15.23 -17.34 -8.13
CA LEU A 75 -14.80 -18.67 -8.60
C LEU A 75 -15.50 -19.05 -9.91
N THR A 76 -14.83 -19.86 -10.75
CA THR A 76 -15.42 -20.41 -11.98
C THR A 76 -15.88 -21.87 -11.79
N PRO A 77 -16.84 -22.38 -12.61
CA PRO A 77 -17.38 -23.73 -12.47
C PRO A 77 -16.33 -24.83 -12.60
N SER A 78 -15.33 -24.61 -13.46
CA SER A 78 -14.27 -25.56 -13.79
C SER A 78 -13.15 -25.63 -12.76
N SER A 79 -13.07 -24.68 -11.83
CA SER A 79 -11.95 -24.55 -10.89
C SER A 79 -12.37 -24.63 -9.42
N GLY A 80 -13.50 -24.03 -9.01
CA GLY A 80 -13.69 -23.73 -7.58
C GLY A 80 -14.60 -24.68 -6.79
N VAL A 81 -15.78 -24.97 -7.32
CA VAL A 81 -16.88 -25.49 -6.49
C VAL A 81 -16.73 -26.96 -6.13
N GLN A 82 -16.27 -27.79 -7.07
CA GLN A 82 -16.04 -29.22 -6.82
C GLN A 82 -14.90 -29.45 -5.81
N GLU A 83 -13.83 -28.65 -5.88
CA GLU A 83 -12.72 -28.77 -4.93
C GLU A 83 -13.10 -28.30 -3.53
N LEU A 84 -13.84 -27.19 -3.41
CA LEU A 84 -14.41 -26.75 -2.12
C LEU A 84 -15.28 -27.84 -1.50
N GLN A 85 -16.19 -28.42 -2.29
CA GLN A 85 -17.05 -29.51 -1.83
C GLN A 85 -16.25 -30.75 -1.42
N ALA A 86 -15.21 -31.12 -2.18
CA ALA A 86 -14.33 -32.24 -1.85
C ALA A 86 -13.52 -32.00 -0.57
N ALA A 87 -13.15 -30.75 -0.30
CA ALA A 87 -12.50 -30.32 0.94
C ALA A 87 -13.47 -30.15 2.12
N GLY A 88 -14.78 -30.31 1.91
CA GLY A 88 -15.81 -30.08 2.91
C GLY A 88 -16.03 -28.60 3.26
N LEU A 89 -15.55 -27.68 2.42
CA LEU A 89 -15.68 -26.24 2.60
C LEU A 89 -16.88 -25.70 1.82
N SER A 90 -17.61 -24.76 2.42
CA SER A 90 -18.72 -24.08 1.78
C SER A 90 -18.25 -22.88 0.96
N LEU A 91 -19.05 -22.48 -0.03
CA LEU A 91 -18.83 -21.23 -0.76
C LEU A 91 -18.93 -20.00 0.17
N ASP A 92 -19.77 -20.10 1.21
CA ASP A 92 -19.88 -19.09 2.25
C ASP A 92 -18.58 -18.95 3.07
N PHE A 93 -17.89 -20.05 3.38
CA PHE A 93 -16.58 -20.00 4.01
C PHE A 93 -15.56 -19.26 3.15
N TYR A 94 -15.52 -19.57 1.85
CA TYR A 94 -14.67 -18.86 0.88
C TYR A 94 -14.95 -17.35 0.88
N ALA A 95 -16.23 -16.97 0.78
CA ALA A 95 -16.62 -15.56 0.76
C ALA A 95 -16.22 -14.81 2.04
N ARG A 96 -16.45 -15.41 3.22
CA ARG A 96 -16.06 -14.82 4.51
C ARG A 96 -14.54 -14.69 4.63
N PHE A 97 -13.81 -15.71 4.21
CA PHE A 97 -12.35 -15.74 4.23
C PHE A 97 -11.76 -14.60 3.39
N SER A 98 -12.20 -14.45 2.14
CA SER A 98 -11.73 -13.39 1.24
C SER A 98 -12.07 -12.01 1.78
N VAL A 99 -13.31 -11.78 2.22
CA VAL A 99 -13.72 -10.50 2.86
C VAL A 99 -12.85 -10.18 4.08
N LEU A 100 -12.62 -11.16 4.96
CA LEU A 100 -11.80 -10.97 6.15
C LEU A 100 -10.38 -10.55 5.81
N LEU A 101 -9.75 -11.22 4.83
CA LEU A 101 -8.41 -10.86 4.37
C LEU A 101 -8.34 -9.44 3.79
N THR A 102 -9.34 -9.04 2.98
CA THR A 102 -9.42 -7.67 2.47
C THR A 102 -9.52 -6.65 3.60
N LEU A 103 -10.37 -6.90 4.60
CA LEU A 103 -10.56 -6.01 5.75
C LEU A 103 -9.31 -5.92 6.62
N VAL A 104 -8.62 -7.04 6.85
CA VAL A 104 -7.33 -7.06 7.57
C VAL A 104 -6.28 -6.25 6.82
N PHE A 105 -6.18 -6.42 5.50
CA PHE A 105 -5.22 -5.68 4.69
C PHE A 105 -5.46 -4.16 4.76
N LEU A 106 -6.72 -3.75 4.61
CA LEU A 106 -7.14 -2.36 4.74
C LEU A 106 -6.86 -1.82 6.15
N PHE A 107 -7.26 -2.55 7.18
CA PHE A 107 -7.10 -2.14 8.57
C PHE A 107 -5.64 -1.88 8.92
N VAL A 108 -4.74 -2.82 8.62
CA VAL A 108 -3.31 -2.65 8.94
C VAL A 108 -2.72 -1.48 8.15
N SER A 109 -3.04 -1.33 6.87
CA SER A 109 -2.54 -0.23 6.04
C SER A 109 -2.99 1.14 6.58
N VAL A 110 -4.29 1.27 6.89
CA VAL A 110 -4.87 2.49 7.48
C VAL A 110 -4.33 2.75 8.88
N ALA A 111 -4.16 1.71 9.71
CA ALA A 111 -3.63 1.85 11.06
C ALA A 111 -2.18 2.38 11.06
N VAL A 112 -1.31 1.84 10.19
CA VAL A 112 0.05 2.35 10.05
C VAL A 112 0.04 3.79 9.52
N GLY A 113 -0.79 4.09 8.51
CA GLY A 113 -0.98 5.44 8.00
C GLY A 113 -1.41 6.43 9.09
N PHE A 114 -2.39 6.04 9.92
CA PHE A 114 -2.88 6.84 11.03
C PHE A 114 -1.82 7.07 12.12
N VAL A 115 -1.02 6.05 12.47
CA VAL A 115 0.06 6.21 13.45
C VAL A 115 1.12 7.20 12.96
N ILE A 116 1.48 7.14 11.67
CA ILE A 116 2.39 8.12 11.06
C ILE A 116 1.78 9.53 11.11
N PHE A 117 0.51 9.67 10.73
CA PHE A 117 -0.20 10.96 10.75
C PHE A 117 -0.27 11.57 12.16
N TRP A 118 -0.64 10.78 13.16
CA TRP A 118 -0.71 11.24 14.56
C TRP A 118 0.67 11.77 14.99
N ARG A 119 1.73 10.99 14.77
CA ARG A 119 3.06 11.31 15.30
C ARG A 119 3.80 12.40 14.54
N ARG A 120 3.55 12.55 13.23
CA ARG A 120 4.40 13.29 12.30
C ARG A 120 3.60 14.10 11.27
N SER A 121 2.38 14.55 11.61
CA SER A 121 1.57 15.34 10.66
C SER A 121 2.18 16.70 10.31
N ASP A 122 3.20 17.16 11.02
CA ASP A 122 3.99 18.35 10.72
C ASP A 122 4.99 18.14 9.56
N ASP A 123 5.40 16.89 9.30
CA ASP A 123 6.35 16.53 8.23
C ASP A 123 5.60 16.17 6.94
N ARG A 124 5.90 16.90 5.85
CA ARG A 124 5.29 16.70 4.53
C ARG A 124 5.49 15.30 3.97
N MET A 125 6.66 14.69 4.17
CA MET A 125 6.94 13.33 3.68
C MET A 125 6.17 12.29 4.48
N ALA A 126 6.04 12.49 5.79
CA ALA A 126 5.26 11.61 6.65
C ALA A 126 3.76 11.67 6.32
N LEU A 127 3.24 12.86 6.02
CA LEU A 127 1.86 13.02 5.53
C LEU A 127 1.65 12.33 4.18
N LEU A 128 2.55 12.54 3.22
CA LEU A 128 2.46 11.86 1.92
C LEU A 128 2.48 10.34 2.11
N ALA A 129 3.41 9.81 2.90
CA ALA A 129 3.46 8.39 3.22
C ALA A 129 2.15 7.90 3.85
N SER A 130 1.58 8.65 4.79
CA SER A 130 0.30 8.31 5.40
C SER A 130 -0.85 8.25 4.38
N PHE A 131 -0.96 9.24 3.47
CA PHE A 131 -1.93 9.20 2.38
C PHE A 131 -1.71 7.99 1.47
N THR A 132 -0.46 7.73 1.07
CA THR A 132 -0.10 6.56 0.26
C THR A 132 -0.53 5.27 0.94
N LEU A 133 -0.35 5.12 2.25
CA LEU A 133 -0.75 3.92 2.98
C LEU A 133 -2.26 3.75 3.12
N VAL A 134 -3.01 4.82 3.33
CA VAL A 134 -4.47 4.76 3.41
C VAL A 134 -5.08 4.41 2.05
N LEU A 135 -4.51 4.95 0.96
CA LEU A 135 -4.95 4.69 -0.41
C LEU A 135 -4.37 3.39 -0.99
N PHE A 136 -3.42 2.75 -0.32
CA PHE A 136 -2.64 1.63 -0.87
C PHE A 136 -3.49 0.45 -1.32
N VAL A 137 -4.40 -0.01 -0.45
CA VAL A 137 -5.24 -1.18 -0.73
C VAL A 137 -6.15 -0.94 -1.94
N PRO A 138 -6.95 0.15 -2.01
CA PRO A 138 -7.78 0.40 -3.19
C PRO A 138 -6.96 0.72 -4.44
N THR A 139 -5.70 1.14 -4.34
CA THR A 139 -4.79 1.28 -5.49
C THR A 139 -4.36 -0.07 -6.07
N ILE A 140 -4.03 -1.03 -5.21
CA ILE A 140 -3.52 -2.33 -5.63
C ILE A 140 -4.63 -3.30 -6.08
N SER A 141 -5.82 -3.19 -5.50
CA SER A 141 -6.96 -4.04 -5.85
C SER A 141 -8.26 -3.25 -5.75
N THR A 142 -9.00 -3.21 -6.87
CA THR A 142 -10.33 -2.60 -6.96
C THR A 142 -11.46 -3.62 -6.88
N THR A 143 -11.15 -4.92 -6.79
CA THR A 143 -12.09 -6.04 -6.91
C THR A 143 -13.32 -5.89 -6.00
N ASN A 144 -13.16 -5.41 -4.77
CA ASN A 144 -14.29 -5.17 -3.87
C ASN A 144 -15.05 -3.88 -4.26
N LEU A 145 -14.37 -2.80 -4.63
CA LEU A 145 -14.99 -1.53 -4.99
C LEU A 145 -15.77 -1.61 -6.31
N ASP A 146 -15.32 -2.42 -7.26
CA ASP A 146 -15.98 -2.62 -8.55
C ASP A 146 -17.34 -3.33 -8.44
N THR A 147 -17.66 -3.88 -7.26
CA THR A 147 -18.98 -4.46 -6.97
C THR A 147 -20.04 -3.40 -6.64
N LEU A 148 -19.63 -2.15 -6.40
CA LEU A 148 -20.54 -1.06 -6.14
C LEU A 148 -21.30 -0.64 -7.42
N PRO A 149 -22.51 -0.05 -7.28
CA PRO A 149 -23.29 0.40 -8.43
C PRO A 149 -22.53 1.42 -9.28
N ALA A 150 -22.79 1.43 -10.59
CA ALA A 150 -22.11 2.30 -11.56
C ALA A 150 -22.16 3.81 -11.23
N GLY A 151 -23.15 4.27 -10.45
CA GLY A 151 -23.22 5.65 -9.96
C GLY A 151 -22.04 6.07 -9.07
N TRP A 152 -21.34 5.12 -8.47
CA TRP A 152 -20.15 5.36 -7.63
C TRP A 152 -18.84 5.33 -8.42
N MET A 153 -18.88 4.98 -9.71
CA MET A 153 -17.70 4.75 -10.54
C MET A 153 -16.75 5.95 -10.57
N LEU A 154 -17.28 7.17 -10.76
CA LEU A 154 -16.45 8.38 -10.78
C LEU A 154 -15.68 8.59 -9.47
N LEU A 155 -16.32 8.28 -8.34
CA LEU A 155 -15.70 8.43 -7.02
C LEU A 155 -14.62 7.36 -6.80
N ILE A 156 -14.89 6.12 -7.19
CA ILE A 156 -13.92 5.01 -7.12
C ILE A 156 -12.70 5.32 -7.98
N GLN A 157 -12.91 5.74 -9.23
CA GLN A 157 -11.85 6.20 -10.15
C GLN A 157 -11.05 7.36 -9.56
N SER A 158 -11.72 8.32 -8.91
CA SER A 158 -11.04 9.46 -8.27
C SER A 158 -10.16 9.02 -7.09
N VAL A 159 -10.61 8.07 -6.29
CA VAL A 159 -9.82 7.48 -5.19
C VAL A 159 -8.64 6.68 -5.73
N HIS A 160 -8.87 5.87 -6.76
CA HIS A 160 -7.82 5.08 -7.41
C HIS A 160 -6.74 6.00 -8.03
N PHE A 161 -7.15 7.03 -8.78
CA PHE A 161 -6.26 8.06 -9.32
C PHE A 161 -5.44 8.76 -8.26
N LEU A 162 -6.09 9.20 -7.17
CA LEU A 162 -5.39 9.86 -6.07
C LEU A 162 -4.36 8.92 -5.43
N GLY A 163 -4.71 7.64 -5.29
CA GLY A 163 -3.81 6.62 -4.78
C GLY A 163 -2.59 6.38 -5.66
N GLU A 164 -2.78 6.23 -6.97
CA GLU A 164 -1.69 6.07 -7.95
C GLU A 164 -0.74 7.28 -7.96
N VAL A 165 -1.31 8.49 -7.92
CA VAL A 165 -0.52 9.73 -7.84
C VAL A 165 0.26 9.78 -6.52
N CYS A 166 -0.38 9.52 -5.37
CA CYS A 166 0.29 9.51 -4.07
C CYS A 166 1.39 8.44 -4.00
N PHE A 167 1.15 7.26 -4.56
CA PHE A 167 2.10 6.16 -4.60
C PHE A 167 3.33 6.49 -5.47
N GLY A 168 3.13 6.98 -6.71
CA GLY A 168 4.23 7.42 -7.56
C GLY A 168 5.01 8.61 -6.97
N MET A 169 4.30 9.58 -6.39
CA MET A 169 4.91 10.74 -5.73
C MET A 169 5.73 10.33 -4.51
N PHE A 170 5.30 9.33 -3.75
CA PHE A 170 6.08 8.77 -2.65
C PHE A 170 7.47 8.35 -3.13
N PHE A 171 7.58 7.61 -4.26
CA PHE A 171 8.88 7.22 -4.80
C PHE A 171 9.69 8.37 -5.38
N TYR A 172 9.08 9.42 -5.91
CA TYR A 172 9.87 10.58 -6.33
C TYR A 172 10.36 11.43 -5.17
N LEU A 173 9.67 11.45 -4.03
CA LEU A 173 9.95 12.38 -2.92
C LEU A 173 10.68 11.72 -1.75
N PHE A 174 10.45 10.43 -1.51
CA PHE A 174 11.04 9.71 -0.39
C PHE A 174 12.56 9.61 -0.51
N PRO A 175 13.33 9.75 0.59
CA PRO A 175 12.88 9.97 1.98
C PRO A 175 12.78 11.44 2.42
N SER A 176 13.30 12.39 1.63
CA SER A 176 13.47 13.79 2.08
C SER A 176 12.26 14.70 1.81
N GLY A 177 11.26 14.24 1.06
CA GLY A 177 10.14 15.10 0.64
C GLY A 177 10.51 16.09 -0.46
N GLN A 178 11.69 15.95 -1.08
CA GLN A 178 12.18 16.87 -2.12
C GLN A 178 12.51 16.13 -3.41
N PHE A 179 12.18 16.75 -4.55
CA PHE A 179 12.54 16.21 -5.86
C PHE A 179 14.03 16.32 -6.14
N VAL A 180 14.68 15.16 -6.17
CA VAL A 180 16.10 15.00 -6.44
C VAL A 180 16.28 13.71 -7.25
N PRO A 181 16.70 13.79 -8.52
CA PRO A 181 17.10 14.99 -9.27
C PRO A 181 15.95 15.98 -9.55
N ARG A 182 16.27 17.23 -9.89
CA ARG A 182 15.27 18.28 -10.18
C ARG A 182 14.36 17.95 -11.37
N TRP A 183 14.85 17.16 -12.34
CA TRP A 183 14.05 16.72 -13.49
C TRP A 183 12.89 15.80 -13.09
N ALA A 184 12.96 15.14 -11.93
CA ALA A 184 11.91 14.26 -11.44
C ALA A 184 10.56 14.99 -11.25
N ARG A 185 10.59 16.33 -11.09
CA ARG A 185 9.39 17.18 -11.05
C ARG A 185 8.56 17.07 -12.33
N TRP A 186 9.21 17.06 -13.49
CA TRP A 186 8.52 16.98 -14.77
C TRP A 186 7.97 15.58 -15.02
N LEU A 187 8.68 14.54 -14.58
CA LEU A 187 8.15 13.18 -14.63
C LEU A 187 7.00 12.95 -13.66
N ALA A 188 6.98 13.63 -12.51
CA ALA A 188 5.83 13.61 -11.62
C ALA A 188 4.58 14.24 -12.28
N VAL A 189 4.74 15.35 -13.01
CA VAL A 189 3.65 15.91 -13.82
C VAL A 189 3.21 14.93 -14.91
N GLY A 190 4.17 14.32 -15.61
CA GLY A 190 3.91 13.28 -16.61
C GLY A 190 3.15 12.08 -16.02
N LEU A 191 3.48 11.66 -14.80
CA LEU A 191 2.82 10.60 -14.06
C LEU A 191 1.35 10.96 -13.74
N MET A 192 1.09 12.20 -13.32
CA MET A 192 -0.28 12.67 -13.09
C MET A 192 -1.10 12.69 -14.38
N ILE A 193 -0.51 13.15 -15.49
CA ILE A 193 -1.17 13.14 -16.80
C ILE A 193 -1.42 11.71 -17.28
N TYR A 194 -0.44 10.83 -17.11
CA TYR A 194 -0.55 9.41 -17.46
C TYR A 194 -1.72 8.75 -16.74
N TRP A 195 -1.78 8.83 -15.40
CA TRP A 195 -2.86 8.21 -14.63
C TRP A 195 -4.22 8.88 -14.87
N MET A 196 -4.25 10.19 -15.14
CA MET A 196 -5.47 10.87 -15.56
C MET A 196 -5.99 10.28 -16.88
N ALA A 197 -5.12 10.08 -17.85
CA ALA A 197 -5.48 9.49 -19.14
C ALA A 197 -5.88 8.01 -18.99
N ASP A 198 -5.14 7.24 -18.20
CA ASP A 198 -5.36 5.80 -18.02
C ASP A 198 -6.68 5.47 -17.31
N ILE A 199 -7.04 6.26 -16.29
CA ILE A 199 -8.21 5.95 -15.45
C ILE A 199 -9.49 6.53 -16.03
N PHE A 200 -9.44 7.72 -16.63
CA PHE A 200 -10.65 8.45 -17.04
C PHE A 200 -10.96 8.36 -18.54
N LEU A 201 -10.01 7.95 -19.39
CA LEU A 201 -10.29 7.70 -20.80
C LEU A 201 -10.75 6.25 -21.02
N PRO A 202 -11.58 5.98 -22.04
CA PRO A 202 -11.94 4.61 -22.40
C PRO A 202 -10.69 3.77 -22.71
N ALA A 203 -10.60 2.55 -22.15
CA ALA A 203 -9.43 1.67 -22.29
C ALA A 203 -9.01 1.39 -23.74
N SER A 204 -9.98 1.41 -24.68
CA SER A 204 -9.74 1.26 -26.13
C SER A 204 -8.95 2.41 -26.75
N GLN A 205 -8.90 3.58 -26.11
CA GLN A 205 -8.22 4.77 -26.61
C GLN A 205 -6.79 4.91 -26.10
N PHE A 206 -6.49 4.47 -24.87
CA PHE A 206 -5.19 4.69 -24.26
C PHE A 206 -4.61 3.46 -23.55
N SER A 207 -5.29 2.93 -22.54
CA SER A 207 -4.75 1.90 -21.62
C SER A 207 -4.24 0.63 -22.32
N ASN A 208 -4.91 0.19 -23.39
CA ASN A 208 -4.53 -1.03 -24.13
C ASN A 208 -3.48 -0.78 -25.23
N SER A 209 -2.88 0.40 -25.31
CA SER A 209 -1.90 0.75 -26.35
C SER A 209 -0.46 0.42 -25.93
N LEU A 210 0.39 0.07 -26.90
CA LEU A 210 1.83 -0.07 -26.69
C LEU A 210 2.44 1.22 -26.15
N LEU A 211 1.90 2.38 -26.54
CA LEU A 211 2.33 3.68 -26.02
C LEU A 211 2.10 3.79 -24.51
N SER A 212 0.89 3.48 -24.02
CA SER A 212 0.60 3.50 -22.59
C SER A 212 1.54 2.57 -21.82
N PHE A 213 1.74 1.34 -22.33
CA PHE A 213 2.65 0.38 -21.72
C PHE A 213 4.11 0.88 -21.64
N VAL A 214 4.63 1.47 -22.72
CA VAL A 214 5.99 2.04 -22.74
C VAL A 214 6.11 3.24 -21.80
N LEU A 215 5.09 4.11 -21.74
CA LEU A 215 5.06 5.26 -20.83
C LEU A 215 5.04 4.79 -19.37
N PHE A 216 4.22 3.80 -19.04
CA PHE A 216 4.18 3.17 -17.73
C PHE A 216 5.56 2.66 -17.32
N LEU A 217 6.18 1.81 -18.14
CA LEU A 217 7.52 1.28 -17.84
C LEU A 217 8.58 2.37 -17.71
N GLY A 218 8.52 3.40 -18.55
CA GLY A 218 9.42 4.55 -18.49
C GLY A 218 9.27 5.33 -17.17
N LEU A 219 8.04 5.57 -16.74
CA LEU A 219 7.74 6.23 -15.46
C LEU A 219 8.23 5.38 -14.28
N GLN A 220 7.94 4.08 -14.25
CA GLN A 220 8.40 3.18 -13.19
C GLN A 220 9.94 3.09 -13.15
N ALA A 221 10.60 2.94 -14.30
CA ALA A 221 12.06 2.91 -14.39
C ALA A 221 12.68 4.22 -13.89
N SER A 222 12.06 5.36 -14.21
CA SER A 222 12.56 6.66 -13.76
C SER A 222 12.50 6.85 -12.24
N GLN A 223 11.49 6.27 -11.57
CA GLN A 223 11.40 6.27 -10.10
C GLN A 223 12.56 5.47 -9.50
N VAL A 224 12.84 4.29 -10.04
CA VAL A 224 13.98 3.45 -9.62
C VAL A 224 15.31 4.18 -9.82
N VAL A 225 15.50 4.80 -11.00
CA VAL A 225 16.72 5.58 -11.30
C VAL A 225 16.87 6.76 -10.34
N ALA A 226 15.79 7.48 -10.05
CA ALA A 226 15.81 8.59 -9.10
C ALA A 226 16.19 8.13 -7.69
N GLN A 227 15.62 7.00 -7.23
CA GLN A 227 15.95 6.41 -5.93
C GLN A 227 17.42 5.95 -5.85
N ILE A 228 17.93 5.28 -6.89
CA ILE A 228 19.34 4.85 -6.96
C ILE A 228 20.28 6.06 -6.94
N TYR A 229 20.00 7.08 -7.76
CA TYR A 229 20.80 8.30 -7.80
C TYR A 229 20.85 8.96 -6.42
N ARG A 230 19.67 9.16 -5.81
CA ARG A 230 19.54 9.80 -4.50
C ARG A 230 20.25 9.00 -3.42
N TYR A 231 20.11 7.68 -3.39
CA TYR A 231 20.78 6.81 -2.41
C TYR A 231 22.30 6.90 -2.50
N ARG A 232 22.85 6.93 -3.72
CA ARG A 232 24.31 6.92 -3.94
C ARG A 232 24.96 8.30 -3.75
N ARG A 233 24.27 9.38 -4.13
CA ARG A 233 24.90 10.71 -4.26
C ARG A 233 24.44 11.75 -3.24
N VAL A 234 23.22 11.65 -2.71
CA VAL A 234 22.61 12.76 -1.95
C VAL A 234 22.17 12.35 -0.55
N SER A 235 21.72 11.11 -0.36
CA SER A 235 21.06 10.69 0.89
C SER A 235 22.02 10.69 2.09
N SER A 236 21.57 11.27 3.21
CA SER A 236 22.23 11.17 4.51
C SER A 236 22.23 9.73 5.05
N PRO A 237 23.05 9.39 6.07
CA PRO A 237 23.06 8.03 6.65
C PRO A 237 21.69 7.56 7.14
N VAL A 238 20.91 8.45 7.76
CA VAL A 238 19.54 8.18 8.24
C VAL A 238 18.62 7.89 7.05
N GLN A 239 18.63 8.74 6.03
CA GLN A 239 17.82 8.59 4.82
C GLN A 239 18.12 7.29 4.08
N ARG A 240 19.39 6.89 3.97
CA ARG A 240 19.77 5.59 3.39
C ARG A 240 19.15 4.44 4.16
N GLN A 241 19.12 4.52 5.49
CA GLN A 241 18.51 3.47 6.30
C GLN A 241 16.99 3.41 6.12
N GLN A 242 16.32 4.56 5.98
CA GLN A 242 14.90 4.63 5.61
C GLN A 242 14.64 3.96 4.25
N THR A 243 15.46 4.27 3.23
CA THR A 243 15.39 3.64 1.91
C THR A 243 15.61 2.14 1.97
N LYS A 244 16.55 1.65 2.79
CA LYS A 244 16.77 0.19 2.93
C LYS A 244 15.54 -0.53 3.48
N TRP A 245 14.86 0.04 4.48
CA TRP A 245 13.63 -0.57 5.01
C TRP A 245 12.55 -0.68 3.94
N VAL A 246 12.31 0.40 3.20
CA VAL A 246 11.31 0.42 2.12
C VAL A 246 11.70 -0.55 1.00
N VAL A 247 12.96 -0.53 0.55
CA VAL A 247 13.47 -1.44 -0.48
C VAL A 247 13.36 -2.89 -0.02
N TRP A 248 13.62 -3.19 1.24
CA TRP A 248 13.43 -4.54 1.79
C TRP A 248 11.96 -4.95 1.73
N GLY A 249 11.04 -4.11 2.20
CA GLY A 249 9.60 -4.39 2.16
C GLY A 249 9.09 -4.63 0.73
N ILE A 250 9.54 -3.81 -0.23
CA ILE A 250 9.19 -3.97 -1.64
C ILE A 250 9.83 -5.22 -2.25
N ALA A 251 11.11 -5.47 -2.00
CA ALA A 251 11.81 -6.60 -2.58
C ALA A 251 11.25 -7.93 -2.08
N VAL A 252 10.93 -8.03 -0.79
CA VAL A 252 10.31 -9.23 -0.22
C VAL A 252 8.84 -9.33 -0.64
N GLY A 253 8.08 -8.22 -0.63
CA GLY A 253 6.67 -8.20 -1.04
C GLY A 253 6.49 -8.54 -2.52
N LEU A 254 7.03 -7.73 -3.43
CA LEU A 254 6.94 -7.96 -4.87
C LEU A 254 7.68 -9.22 -5.30
N GLY A 255 8.87 -9.48 -4.76
CA GLY A 255 9.61 -10.69 -5.05
C GLY A 255 8.84 -11.95 -4.63
N GLY A 256 8.21 -11.91 -3.46
CA GLY A 256 7.34 -12.99 -2.99
C GLY A 256 6.13 -13.19 -3.89
N VAL A 257 5.46 -12.12 -4.33
CA VAL A 257 4.31 -12.21 -5.25
C VAL A 257 4.74 -12.74 -6.62
N LEU A 258 5.91 -12.34 -7.14
CA LEU A 258 6.44 -12.89 -8.37
C LEU A 258 6.77 -14.38 -8.24
N ILE A 259 7.36 -14.79 -7.12
CA ILE A 259 7.64 -16.20 -6.82
C ILE A 259 6.32 -16.98 -6.71
N GLU A 260 5.33 -16.45 -5.99
CA GLU A 260 3.99 -17.02 -5.89
C GLU A 260 3.39 -17.23 -7.28
N ILE A 261 3.44 -16.21 -8.14
CA ILE A 261 2.90 -16.28 -9.50
C ILE A 261 3.58 -17.39 -10.31
N VAL A 262 4.91 -17.44 -10.31
CA VAL A 262 5.68 -18.44 -11.05
C VAL A 262 5.44 -19.83 -10.48
N VAL A 263 5.45 -20.00 -9.16
CA VAL A 263 5.30 -21.31 -8.53
C VAL A 263 3.89 -21.83 -8.69
N ILE A 264 2.87 -21.04 -8.36
CA ILE A 264 1.48 -21.48 -8.31
C ILE A 264 0.87 -21.51 -9.72
N TYR A 265 0.95 -20.42 -10.46
CA TYR A 265 0.18 -20.25 -11.70
C TYR A 265 0.95 -20.64 -12.97
N VAL A 266 2.27 -20.79 -12.90
CA VAL A 266 3.09 -21.30 -14.01
C VAL A 266 3.53 -22.74 -13.77
N PHE A 267 4.20 -23.04 -12.65
CA PHE A 267 4.79 -24.36 -12.42
C PHE A 267 3.77 -25.39 -11.91
N LEU A 268 3.12 -25.14 -10.78
CA LEU A 268 2.16 -26.09 -10.18
C LEU A 268 0.96 -26.32 -11.10
N ARG A 269 0.52 -25.30 -11.84
CA ARG A 269 -0.52 -25.40 -12.87
C ARG A 269 -0.26 -26.50 -13.92
N LEU A 270 1.01 -26.85 -14.19
CA LEU A 270 1.35 -27.92 -15.13
C LEU A 270 1.00 -29.32 -14.60
N PHE A 271 0.88 -29.46 -13.28
CA PHE A 271 0.64 -30.74 -12.59
C PHE A 271 -0.74 -30.80 -11.94
N PHE A 272 -1.22 -29.67 -11.44
CA PHE A 272 -2.47 -29.53 -10.71
C PHE A 272 -3.25 -28.32 -11.25
N PRO A 273 -4.46 -28.51 -11.81
CA PRO A 273 -5.31 -27.40 -12.19
C PRO A 273 -5.57 -26.50 -10.97
N PRO A 274 -5.38 -25.17 -11.05
CA PRO A 274 -5.64 -24.28 -9.94
C PRO A 274 -7.15 -24.30 -9.63
N GLY A 275 -7.50 -24.70 -8.41
CA GLY A 275 -8.86 -24.66 -7.91
C GLY A 275 -9.05 -23.68 -6.76
N ALA A 276 -10.20 -23.73 -6.11
CA ALA A 276 -10.56 -22.78 -5.05
C ALA A 276 -9.54 -22.69 -3.92
N LEU A 277 -8.96 -23.83 -3.48
CA LEU A 277 -7.96 -23.81 -2.41
C LEU A 277 -6.72 -23.03 -2.84
N THR A 278 -6.29 -23.21 -4.08
CA THR A 278 -5.16 -22.47 -4.67
C THR A 278 -5.42 -20.96 -4.66
N TYR A 279 -6.63 -20.53 -5.02
CA TYR A 279 -7.00 -19.11 -4.97
C TYR A 279 -7.10 -18.56 -3.55
N MET A 280 -7.58 -19.35 -2.58
CA MET A 280 -7.60 -18.95 -1.17
C MET A 280 -6.19 -18.73 -0.62
N PHE A 281 -5.30 -19.72 -0.82
CA PHE A 281 -3.93 -19.61 -0.34
C PHE A 281 -3.15 -18.53 -1.08
N GLY A 282 -3.32 -18.40 -2.39
CA GLY A 282 -2.72 -17.33 -3.17
C GLY A 282 -3.17 -15.95 -2.66
N TYR A 283 -4.47 -15.76 -2.43
CA TYR A 283 -4.97 -14.48 -1.92
C TYR A 283 -4.43 -14.16 -0.51
N ALA A 284 -4.33 -15.17 0.36
CA ALA A 284 -3.71 -15.00 1.66
C ALA A 284 -2.23 -14.58 1.55
N ILE A 285 -1.45 -15.29 0.72
CA ILE A 285 -0.02 -14.99 0.50
C ILE A 285 0.12 -13.57 -0.07
N PHE A 286 -0.67 -13.22 -1.06
CA PHE A 286 -0.71 -11.88 -1.65
C PHE A 286 -0.97 -10.81 -0.59
N VAL A 287 -1.96 -10.99 0.29
CA VAL A 287 -2.26 -10.04 1.38
C VAL A 287 -1.09 -9.96 2.37
N PHE A 288 -0.54 -11.08 2.83
CA PHE A 288 0.58 -11.08 3.79
C PHE A 288 1.85 -10.43 3.23
N LEU A 289 2.16 -10.68 1.95
CA LEU A 289 3.28 -10.05 1.26
C LEU A 289 3.02 -8.57 0.99
N GLY A 290 1.79 -8.21 0.62
CA GLY A 290 1.36 -6.83 0.42
C GLY A 290 1.49 -6.00 1.69
N LEU A 291 1.23 -6.59 2.87
CA LEU A 291 1.41 -5.94 4.17
C LEU A 291 2.86 -5.56 4.50
N LEU A 292 3.85 -6.16 3.84
CA LEU A 292 5.25 -5.78 4.04
C LEU A 292 5.52 -4.33 3.59
N PHE A 293 4.77 -3.84 2.60
CA PHE A 293 4.89 -2.45 2.16
C PHE A 293 4.51 -1.44 3.24
N PRO A 294 3.26 -1.40 3.77
CA PRO A 294 2.88 -0.46 4.83
C PRO A 294 3.74 -0.62 6.08
N LEU A 295 4.02 -1.87 6.50
CA LEU A 295 4.84 -2.12 7.70
C LEU A 295 6.27 -1.61 7.52
N SER A 296 6.89 -1.82 6.35
CA SER A 296 8.24 -1.34 6.08
C SER A 296 8.33 0.19 6.04
N ILE A 297 7.31 0.87 5.52
CA ILE A 297 7.22 2.34 5.54
C ILE A 297 7.03 2.85 6.98
N GLY A 298 6.15 2.20 7.75
CA GLY A 298 5.97 2.49 9.17
C GLY A 298 7.29 2.38 9.94
N ILE A 299 8.03 1.29 9.74
CA ILE A 299 9.37 1.11 10.33
C ILE A 299 10.34 2.18 9.81
N ALA A 300 10.39 2.44 8.50
CA ALA A 300 11.31 3.41 7.92
C ALA A 300 11.11 4.81 8.53
N ILE A 301 9.87 5.29 8.61
CA ILE A 301 9.56 6.65 9.05
C ILE A 301 9.63 6.77 10.57
N LEU A 302 9.13 5.78 11.31
CA LEU A 302 9.07 5.86 12.77
C LEU A 302 10.41 5.48 13.42
N ARG A 303 11.06 4.40 13.00
CA ARG A 303 12.27 3.87 13.67
C ARG A 303 13.51 4.74 13.49
N SER A 304 13.66 5.37 12.32
CA SER A 304 14.92 6.00 11.89
C SER A 304 15.33 7.25 12.68
N ARG A 305 14.47 7.79 13.55
CA ARG A 305 14.76 8.99 14.35
C ARG A 305 14.74 8.77 15.87
N LEU A 306 14.54 7.55 16.38
CA LEU A 306 14.24 7.34 17.81
C LEU A 306 15.02 6.14 18.39
N TRP A 307 16.07 6.46 19.15
CA TRP A 307 16.45 5.66 20.34
C TRP A 307 15.36 5.73 21.45
N ASP A 308 14.24 6.41 21.21
CA ASP A 308 13.11 6.63 22.14
C ASP A 308 11.84 5.80 21.79
N ILE A 309 11.88 4.93 20.77
CA ILE A 309 10.69 4.17 20.31
C ILE A 309 10.59 2.74 20.86
N ASP A 310 11.58 2.24 21.60
CA ASP A 310 11.56 0.88 22.14
C ASP A 310 10.29 0.58 22.98
N VAL A 311 9.67 1.62 23.56
CA VAL A 311 8.40 1.52 24.30
C VAL A 311 7.17 1.29 23.40
N LEU A 312 7.19 1.78 22.15
CA LEU A 312 6.05 1.72 21.23
C LEU A 312 6.04 0.43 20.41
N ILE A 313 7.19 -0.12 19.99
CA ILE A 313 7.22 -1.45 19.37
C ILE A 313 6.58 -2.46 20.32
N ASN A 314 6.90 -2.44 21.61
CA ASN A 314 6.23 -3.34 22.54
C ASN A 314 4.72 -3.07 22.66
N ARG A 315 4.25 -1.81 22.75
CA ARG A 315 2.81 -1.55 22.95
C ARG A 315 1.97 -1.69 21.68
N THR A 316 2.35 -1.11 20.54
CA THR A 316 1.56 -1.26 19.30
C THR A 316 1.68 -2.65 18.67
N LEU A 317 2.78 -3.37 18.88
CA LEU A 317 2.90 -4.74 18.39
C LEU A 317 2.11 -5.69 19.30
N VAL A 318 2.11 -5.47 20.63
CA VAL A 318 1.22 -6.19 21.56
C VAL A 318 -0.25 -5.84 21.32
N TYR A 319 -0.64 -4.57 21.19
CA TYR A 319 -2.02 -4.19 20.90
C TYR A 319 -2.44 -4.54 19.48
N GLY A 320 -1.53 -4.47 18.52
CA GLY A 320 -1.76 -4.87 17.13
C GLY A 320 -1.95 -6.38 17.02
N MET A 321 -1.07 -7.18 17.63
CA MET A 321 -1.28 -8.61 17.79
C MET A 321 -2.57 -8.89 18.55
N LEU A 322 -2.81 -8.22 19.67
CA LEU A 322 -4.05 -8.39 20.44
C LEU A 322 -5.28 -8.08 19.60
N THR A 323 -5.25 -7.04 18.78
CA THR A 323 -6.37 -6.64 17.90
C THR A 323 -6.54 -7.62 16.75
N VAL A 324 -5.44 -8.07 16.13
CA VAL A 324 -5.48 -9.10 15.09
C VAL A 324 -5.96 -10.43 15.68
N SER A 325 -5.49 -10.81 16.87
CA SER A 325 -5.95 -11.98 17.61
C SER A 325 -7.43 -11.84 17.97
N LEU A 326 -7.87 -10.67 18.44
CA LEU A 326 -9.28 -10.40 18.73
C LEU A 326 -10.12 -10.47 17.46
N ALA A 327 -9.65 -9.92 16.34
CA ALA A 327 -10.34 -10.03 15.07
C ALA A 327 -10.41 -11.50 14.63
N VAL A 328 -9.29 -12.22 14.62
CA VAL A 328 -9.25 -13.64 14.25
C VAL A 328 -10.11 -14.50 15.17
N VAL A 329 -10.12 -14.24 16.48
CA VAL A 329 -10.95 -14.97 17.45
C VAL A 329 -12.42 -14.58 17.32
N TYR A 330 -12.75 -13.30 17.21
CA TYR A 330 -14.12 -12.82 17.03
C TYR A 330 -14.70 -13.36 15.73
N PHE A 331 -13.99 -13.20 14.62
CA PHE A 331 -14.44 -13.72 13.33
C PHE A 331 -14.41 -15.25 13.31
N GLY A 332 -13.40 -15.90 13.89
CA GLY A 332 -13.37 -17.36 14.05
C GLY A 332 -14.55 -17.90 14.85
N LEU A 333 -14.97 -17.21 15.91
CA LEU A 333 -16.15 -17.54 16.72
C LEU A 333 -17.47 -17.24 16.02
N VAL A 334 -17.51 -16.24 15.13
CA VAL A 334 -18.67 -15.96 14.27
C VAL A 334 -18.76 -16.95 13.10
N ILE A 335 -17.64 -17.57 12.73
CA ILE A 335 -17.52 -18.52 11.62
C ILE A 335 -17.78 -19.98 12.07
N ALA A 336 -17.53 -20.33 13.34
CA ALA A 336 -17.81 -21.65 13.93
C ALA A 336 -19.28 -21.87 14.27
#